data_AF-A0AAE5CGU5-F1
#
_entry.id   AF-A0AAE5CGU5-F1
#
_cell.length_a   1.000
_cell.length_b   1.000
_cell.length_c   1.000
_cell.angle_alpha   90.00
_cell.angle_beta   90.00
_cell.angle_gamma   90.00
#
_symmetry.space_group_name_H-M   'P 1'
#
loop_
_entity.id
_entity.type
_entity.pdbx_description
1 polymer ?
#
loop_
_entity_poly.entity_id
_entity_poly.type
_entity_poly.pdbx_seq_one_letter_code
_entity_poly.pdbx_strand_id
1 'polypeptide(L)'
;MAASRLAARRRGWPVVVLVTAALVGAGCSPGDSADESRATESGAAGSGPFFGECGSVTDEEVAEAVGVPGFAGVVRNSVGCEWQTSPDQDRNAPHFAFSWYRGSPIGRERAGSEMIGRPAVDVEIGGHPGFESSLSSRLCELGVQFGDDFVHWSISYGKTDPTDDPCVAARRLAELTVARGQ
;
A
#
# COMPACT_ATOMS: atom_id res chain seq x y z
N MET A 1 -28.94 27.93 47.07
CA MET A 1 -28.82 28.63 45.78
C MET A 1 -27.51 29.41 45.77
N ALA A 2 -26.52 29.00 44.99
CA ALA A 2 -25.38 29.85 44.68
C ALA A 2 -24.76 29.38 43.36
N ALA A 3 -25.03 30.14 42.31
CA ALA A 3 -24.54 29.92 40.96
C ALA A 3 -23.05 30.26 40.87
N SER A 4 -22.25 29.31 40.37
CA SER A 4 -20.84 29.56 40.05
C SER A 4 -20.74 30.30 38.71
N ARG A 5 -20.17 31.50 38.76
CA ARG A 5 -20.00 32.41 37.63
C ARG A 5 -18.85 31.93 36.74
N LEU A 6 -19.12 31.69 35.46
CA LEU A 6 -18.11 31.49 34.42
C LEU A 6 -17.33 32.80 34.21
N ALA A 7 -16.03 32.78 34.47
CA ALA A 7 -15.12 33.89 34.16
C ALA A 7 -14.58 33.72 32.74
N ALA A 8 -15.07 34.55 31.81
CA ALA A 8 -14.53 34.70 30.47
C ALA A 8 -13.11 35.31 30.53
N ARG A 9 -12.11 34.58 30.04
CA ARG A 9 -10.77 35.13 29.81
C ARG A 9 -10.65 35.57 28.35
N ARG A 10 -10.80 36.89 28.14
CA ARG A 10 -10.26 37.61 26.98
C ARG A 10 -8.80 37.96 27.28
N ARG A 11 -7.88 37.69 26.34
CA ARG A 11 -6.50 38.21 26.20
C ARG A 11 -5.86 37.35 25.09
N GLY A 12 -5.35 37.82 23.97
CA GLY A 12 -4.98 39.14 23.46
C GLY A 12 -3.91 38.81 22.40
N TRP A 13 -4.12 39.22 21.15
CA TRP A 13 -3.17 38.99 20.06
C TRP A 13 -1.88 39.79 20.28
N PRO A 14 -0.68 39.19 20.22
CA PRO A 14 0.54 39.94 20.00
C PRO A 14 0.86 40.06 18.51
N VAL A 15 1.00 41.31 18.09
CA VAL A 15 1.52 41.77 16.80
C VAL A 15 3.03 41.49 16.69
N VAL A 16 3.40 40.94 15.54
CA VAL A 16 4.65 40.97 14.76
C VAL A 16 5.87 41.73 15.32
N VAL A 17 7.05 41.09 15.26
CA VAL A 17 8.33 41.75 15.00
C VAL A 17 9.01 41.05 13.81
N LEU A 18 9.04 41.76 12.69
CA LEU A 18 9.80 41.43 11.48
C LEU A 18 11.26 41.82 11.70
N VAL A 19 12.18 40.86 11.62
CA VAL A 19 13.62 41.14 11.53
C VAL A 19 14.03 40.98 10.08
N THR A 20 14.22 42.12 9.40
CA THR A 20 14.78 42.23 8.06
C THR A 20 16.30 42.09 8.14
N ALA A 21 16.83 40.96 7.68
CA ALA A 21 18.26 40.82 7.39
C ALA A 21 18.51 41.22 5.93
N ALA A 22 19.01 42.44 5.73
CA ALA A 22 19.54 42.88 4.45
C ALA A 22 20.94 42.27 4.25
N LEU A 23 21.07 41.36 3.28
CA LEU A 23 22.35 40.98 2.71
C LEU A 23 22.40 41.51 1.27
N VAL A 24 23.15 42.59 1.11
CA VAL A 24 23.55 43.13 -0.19
C VAL A 24 24.71 42.27 -0.67
N GLY A 25 24.48 41.53 -1.76
CA GLY A 25 25.52 40.84 -2.52
C GLY A 25 25.28 41.07 -4.00
N ALA A 26 25.82 42.17 -4.52
CA ALA A 26 25.91 42.41 -5.95
C ALA A 26 26.99 41.48 -6.53
N GLY A 27 26.58 40.55 -7.39
CA GLY A 27 27.47 39.65 -8.12
C GLY A 27 26.86 39.35 -9.48
N CYS A 28 26.92 40.33 -10.39
CA CYS A 28 26.61 40.12 -11.80
C CYS A 28 27.87 39.52 -12.45
N SER A 29 27.80 38.28 -12.92
CA SER A 29 28.78 37.70 -13.85
C SER A 29 28.00 36.98 -14.95
N PRO A 30 28.10 37.40 -16.23
CA PRO A 30 27.56 36.63 -17.32
C PRO A 30 28.53 35.48 -17.61
N GLY A 31 28.24 34.31 -17.05
CA GLY A 31 28.97 33.08 -17.28
C GLY A 31 27.99 32.01 -17.74
N ASP A 32 27.94 31.83 -19.06
CA ASP A 32 27.22 30.75 -19.74
C ASP A 32 27.82 29.40 -19.29
N SER A 33 27.11 28.67 -18.45
CA SER A 33 27.36 27.25 -18.13
C SER A 33 26.10 26.72 -17.48
N ALA A 34 25.21 26.21 -18.32
CA ALA A 34 24.06 25.42 -17.90
C ALA A 34 24.58 24.16 -17.19
N ASP A 35 24.61 24.21 -15.86
CA ASP A 35 24.72 23.01 -15.03
C ASP A 35 23.34 22.32 -15.10
N GLU A 36 23.20 21.53 -16.16
CA GLU A 36 22.08 20.62 -16.39
C GLU A 36 22.16 19.52 -15.33
N SER A 37 21.70 19.84 -14.13
CA SER A 37 21.19 18.84 -13.20
C SER A 37 20.06 18.12 -13.92
N ARG A 38 20.40 17.07 -14.66
CA ARG A 38 19.44 16.10 -15.18
C ARG A 38 18.76 15.52 -13.96
N ALA A 39 17.63 16.10 -13.58
CA ALA A 39 16.54 15.30 -13.06
C ALA A 39 16.42 14.17 -14.08
N THR A 40 16.75 12.95 -13.67
CA THR A 40 16.36 11.77 -14.43
C THR A 40 14.88 11.98 -14.68
N GLU A 41 14.50 12.27 -15.92
CA GLU A 41 13.12 12.12 -16.33
C GLU A 41 12.79 10.71 -15.87
N SER A 42 11.92 10.59 -14.88
CA SER A 42 11.24 9.34 -14.59
C SER A 42 10.53 9.03 -15.90
N GLY A 43 11.23 8.35 -16.80
CA GLY A 43 10.70 7.95 -18.09
C GLY A 43 9.38 7.30 -17.78
N ALA A 44 8.32 7.77 -18.43
CA ALA A 44 6.96 7.31 -18.16
C ALA A 44 7.01 5.80 -17.94
N ALA A 45 6.83 5.39 -16.69
CA ALA A 45 7.02 4.01 -16.26
C ALA A 45 6.32 3.13 -17.29
N GLY A 46 7.06 2.17 -17.87
CA GLY A 46 6.48 1.27 -18.86
C GLY A 46 5.21 0.70 -18.23
N SER A 47 4.05 1.06 -18.75
CA SER A 47 2.80 0.81 -18.06
C SER A 47 2.67 -0.71 -17.91
N GLY A 48 2.70 -1.20 -16.68
CA GLY A 48 2.29 -2.56 -16.39
C GLY A 48 0.86 -2.79 -16.91
N PRO A 49 0.41 -4.05 -16.96
CA PRO A 49 -0.93 -4.35 -17.41
C PRO A 49 -1.96 -3.59 -16.58
N PHE A 50 -3.09 -3.28 -17.21
CA PHE A 50 -4.24 -2.75 -16.52
C PHE A 50 -4.95 -3.88 -15.79
N PHE A 51 -5.24 -3.66 -14.52
CA PHE A 51 -6.09 -4.53 -13.73
C PHE A 51 -7.43 -3.87 -13.50
N GLY A 52 -8.52 -4.63 -13.67
CA GLY A 52 -9.85 -4.19 -13.28
C GLY A 52 -9.94 -3.96 -11.78
N GLU A 53 -11.10 -3.46 -11.33
CA GLU A 53 -11.40 -3.31 -9.90
C GLU A 53 -11.05 -4.61 -9.14
N CYS A 54 -10.42 -4.47 -7.98
CA CYS A 54 -9.96 -5.58 -7.15
C CYS A 54 -9.02 -6.57 -7.87
N GLY A 55 -8.32 -6.20 -8.94
CA GLY A 55 -7.48 -7.16 -9.68
C GLY A 55 -8.29 -8.06 -10.62
N SER A 56 -9.50 -7.65 -10.99
CA SER A 56 -10.45 -8.43 -11.78
C SER A 56 -10.87 -9.75 -11.12
N VAL A 57 -10.84 -9.84 -9.79
CA VAL A 57 -11.36 -10.97 -9.01
C VAL A 57 -12.71 -10.65 -8.37
N THR A 58 -13.58 -11.64 -8.23
CA THR A 58 -14.89 -11.46 -7.57
C THR A 58 -14.82 -11.76 -6.08
N ASP A 59 -15.80 -11.27 -5.32
CA ASP A 59 -15.91 -11.56 -3.90
C ASP A 59 -16.06 -13.06 -3.64
N GLU A 60 -16.78 -13.78 -4.50
CA GLU A 60 -16.97 -15.23 -4.41
C GLU A 60 -15.65 -15.98 -4.61
N GLU A 61 -14.82 -15.53 -5.56
CA GLU A 61 -13.49 -16.13 -5.80
C GLU A 61 -12.56 -15.92 -4.61
N VAL A 62 -12.62 -14.74 -3.97
CA VAL A 62 -11.86 -14.47 -2.73
C VAL A 62 -12.38 -15.34 -1.60
N ALA A 63 -13.69 -15.38 -1.37
CA ALA A 63 -14.31 -16.21 -0.33
C ALA A 63 -13.98 -17.70 -0.50
N GLU A 64 -13.97 -18.19 -1.73
CA GLU A 64 -13.58 -19.57 -2.05
C GLU A 64 -12.09 -19.79 -1.79
N ALA A 65 -11.21 -18.90 -2.25
CA ALA A 65 -9.77 -19.05 -2.09
C ALA A 65 -9.33 -19.04 -0.62
N VAL A 66 -9.96 -18.21 0.21
CA VAL A 66 -9.62 -18.09 1.65
C VAL A 66 -10.48 -19.00 2.54
N GLY A 67 -11.49 -19.68 1.98
CA GLY A 67 -12.39 -20.54 2.74
C GLY A 67 -13.23 -19.81 3.80
N VAL A 68 -13.43 -18.49 3.66
CA VAL A 68 -14.25 -17.68 4.56
C VAL A 68 -15.47 -17.14 3.81
N PRO A 69 -16.68 -17.65 4.09
CA PRO A 69 -17.90 -17.13 3.47
C PRO A 69 -18.38 -15.85 4.16
N GLY A 70 -19.01 -14.96 3.40
CA GLY A 70 -19.82 -13.86 3.95
C GLY A 70 -19.02 -12.74 4.60
N PHE A 71 -18.28 -11.98 3.80
CA PHE A 71 -17.62 -10.76 4.26
C PHE A 71 -18.62 -9.76 4.86
N ALA A 72 -18.25 -9.14 5.98
CA ALA A 72 -19.04 -8.10 6.62
C ALA A 72 -19.05 -6.80 5.79
N GLY A 73 -17.98 -6.58 5.01
CA GLY A 73 -17.86 -5.48 4.08
C GLY A 73 -16.64 -5.63 3.20
N VAL A 74 -16.64 -4.89 2.09
CA VAL A 74 -15.48 -4.80 1.19
C VAL A 74 -15.22 -3.33 0.87
N VAL A 75 -14.05 -2.84 1.24
CA VAL A 75 -13.58 -1.51 0.87
C VAL A 75 -12.99 -1.60 -0.53
N ARG A 76 -13.41 -0.72 -1.44
CA ARG A 76 -12.94 -0.70 -2.84
C ARG A 76 -12.51 0.70 -3.24
N ASN A 77 -11.37 0.80 -3.92
CA ASN A 77 -10.88 2.03 -4.50
C ASN A 77 -10.07 1.75 -5.77
N SER A 78 -9.52 2.80 -6.40
CA SER A 78 -8.81 2.69 -7.67
C SER A 78 -7.48 1.93 -7.62
N VAL A 79 -6.97 1.61 -6.43
CA VAL A 79 -5.67 0.96 -6.23
C VAL A 79 -5.77 -0.34 -5.43
N GLY A 80 -6.95 -0.77 -5.00
CA GLY A 80 -7.06 -1.96 -4.19
C GLY A 80 -8.45 -2.24 -3.62
N CYS A 81 -8.55 -3.41 -3.02
CA CYS A 81 -9.74 -3.85 -2.28
C CYS A 81 -9.34 -4.54 -0.98
N GLU A 82 -10.18 -4.42 0.03
CA GLU A 82 -10.01 -5.07 1.32
C GLU A 82 -11.32 -5.74 1.75
N TRP A 83 -11.30 -7.06 1.87
CA TRP A 83 -12.42 -7.88 2.34
C TRP A 83 -12.29 -8.07 3.85
N GLN A 84 -13.31 -7.62 4.58
CA GLN A 84 -13.32 -7.59 6.05
C GLN A 84 -14.36 -8.59 6.58
N THR A 85 -13.97 -9.41 7.56
CA THR A 85 -14.90 -10.34 8.21
C THR A 85 -15.54 -9.76 9.48
N SER A 86 -15.22 -8.51 9.82
CA SER A 86 -15.76 -7.78 10.98
C SER A 86 -16.02 -6.33 10.60
N PRO A 87 -17.13 -5.72 11.04
CA PRO A 87 -17.46 -4.33 10.72
C PRO A 87 -16.55 -3.30 11.41
N ASP A 88 -15.84 -3.68 12.49
CA ASP A 88 -15.15 -2.74 13.40
C ASP A 88 -13.64 -2.57 13.13
N GLN A 89 -13.13 -2.87 11.93
CA GLN A 89 -11.68 -2.90 11.61
C GLN A 89 -10.86 -3.66 12.68
N ASP A 90 -11.41 -4.75 13.21
CA ASP A 90 -10.72 -5.55 14.22
C ASP A 90 -9.50 -6.23 13.60
N ARG A 91 -8.30 -5.77 13.96
CA ARG A 91 -7.03 -6.35 13.48
C ARG A 91 -6.84 -7.82 13.87
N ASN A 92 -7.63 -8.34 14.80
CA ASN A 92 -7.62 -9.75 15.17
C ASN A 92 -8.55 -10.59 14.27
N ALA A 93 -9.48 -9.96 13.57
CA ALA A 93 -10.33 -10.64 12.60
C ALA A 93 -9.57 -10.90 11.29
N PRO A 94 -9.94 -11.96 10.56
CA PRO A 94 -9.45 -12.16 9.21
C PRO A 94 -9.69 -10.94 8.31
N HIS A 95 -8.68 -10.62 7.51
CA HIS A 95 -8.72 -9.57 6.50
C HIS A 95 -7.89 -9.99 5.30
N PHE A 96 -8.40 -9.69 4.12
CA PHE A 96 -7.80 -10.07 2.86
C PHE A 96 -7.71 -8.82 2.00
N ALA A 97 -6.56 -8.57 1.37
CA ALA A 97 -6.36 -7.35 0.61
C ALA A 97 -5.68 -7.61 -0.72
N PHE A 98 -6.19 -6.92 -1.73
CA PHE A 98 -5.54 -6.71 -3.02
C PHE A 98 -5.03 -5.27 -3.08
N SER A 99 -3.81 -5.08 -3.57
CA SER A 99 -3.24 -3.76 -3.83
C SER A 99 -2.49 -3.74 -5.15
N TRP A 100 -2.68 -2.67 -5.93
CA TRP A 100 -2.01 -2.41 -7.18
C TRP A 100 -1.17 -1.14 -7.06
N TYR A 101 0.14 -1.30 -7.17
CA TYR A 101 1.11 -0.22 -7.04
C TYR A 101 1.70 0.11 -8.40
N ARG A 102 1.68 1.39 -8.74
CA ARG A 102 2.18 1.89 -10.02
C ARG A 102 3.42 2.76 -9.84
N GLY A 103 4.44 2.58 -10.69
CA GLY A 103 5.70 3.32 -10.65
C GLY A 103 6.51 3.08 -9.36
N SER A 104 6.37 1.90 -8.78
CA SER A 104 6.99 1.50 -7.52
C SER A 104 7.56 0.08 -7.66
N PRO A 105 8.90 -0.10 -7.69
CA PRO A 105 9.48 -1.43 -7.81
C PRO A 105 9.13 -2.31 -6.60
N ILE A 106 8.81 -3.57 -6.86
CA ILE A 106 8.44 -4.58 -5.87
C ILE A 106 9.48 -4.77 -4.75
N GLY A 107 10.75 -4.46 -5.05
CA GLY A 107 11.87 -4.64 -4.12
C GLY A 107 11.72 -3.89 -2.80
N ARG A 108 10.99 -2.76 -2.77
CA ARG A 108 10.72 -2.04 -1.52
C ARG A 108 9.85 -2.86 -0.56
N GLU A 109 8.78 -3.48 -1.07
CA GLU A 109 7.87 -4.29 -0.24
C GLU A 109 8.52 -5.60 0.22
N ARG A 110 9.34 -6.20 -0.66
CA ARG A 110 10.18 -7.34 -0.28
C ARG A 110 11.09 -6.98 0.90
N ALA A 111 11.86 -5.89 0.78
CA ALA A 111 12.75 -5.44 1.83
C ALA A 111 11.98 -5.13 3.13
N GLY A 112 10.77 -4.56 3.02
CA GLY A 112 9.87 -4.36 4.15
C GLY A 112 9.59 -5.64 4.93
N SER A 113 9.26 -6.73 4.23
CA SER A 113 9.01 -8.05 4.85
C SER A 113 10.26 -8.62 5.50
N GLU A 114 11.39 -8.59 4.80
CA GLU A 114 12.66 -9.12 5.30
C GLU A 114 13.14 -8.39 6.56
N MET A 115 13.02 -7.05 6.60
CA MET A 115 13.41 -6.23 7.75
C MET A 115 12.63 -6.54 9.02
N ILE A 116 11.37 -6.96 8.91
CA ILE A 116 10.53 -7.33 10.05
C ILE A 116 10.60 -8.83 10.39
N GLY A 117 11.61 -9.53 9.87
CA GLY A 117 11.85 -10.95 10.17
C GLY A 117 10.87 -11.89 9.48
N ARG A 118 10.28 -11.48 8.36
CA ARG A 118 9.50 -12.33 7.47
C ARG A 118 10.31 -12.56 6.19
N PRO A 119 11.10 -13.63 6.10
CA PRO A 119 11.90 -13.91 4.91
C PRO A 119 11.02 -13.93 3.66
N ALA A 120 11.47 -13.27 2.60
CA ALA A 120 10.83 -13.32 1.30
C ALA A 120 11.51 -14.37 0.43
N VAL A 121 10.70 -15.25 -0.16
CA VAL A 121 11.15 -16.26 -1.12
C VAL A 121 10.73 -15.85 -2.52
N ASP A 122 11.57 -16.14 -3.50
CA ASP A 122 11.26 -15.85 -4.90
C ASP A 122 10.17 -16.80 -5.40
N VAL A 123 9.23 -16.24 -6.15
CA VAL A 123 8.16 -17.00 -6.81
C VAL A 123 7.99 -16.52 -8.25
N GLU A 124 7.36 -17.35 -9.06
CA GLU A 124 6.89 -16.99 -10.40
C GLU A 124 5.39 -17.24 -10.48
N ILE A 125 4.63 -16.27 -11.01
CA ILE A 125 3.18 -16.36 -11.22
C ILE A 125 2.88 -15.97 -12.66
N GLY A 126 2.37 -16.91 -13.46
CA GLY A 126 2.03 -16.66 -14.86
C GLY A 126 3.17 -16.06 -15.67
N GLY A 127 4.42 -16.51 -15.45
CA GLY A 127 5.62 -16.01 -16.13
C GLY A 127 6.19 -14.69 -15.58
N HIS A 128 5.61 -14.14 -14.51
CA HIS A 128 6.07 -12.89 -13.89
C HIS A 128 6.80 -13.18 -12.58
N PRO A 129 7.97 -12.54 -12.34
CA PRO A 129 8.70 -12.71 -11.10
C PRO A 129 7.95 -12.05 -9.94
N GLY A 130 8.15 -12.57 -8.74
CA GLY A 130 7.49 -12.08 -7.55
C GLY A 130 8.21 -12.50 -6.28
N PHE A 131 7.58 -12.20 -5.15
CA PHE A 131 7.99 -12.75 -3.86
C PHE A 131 6.77 -13.25 -3.10
N GLU A 132 7.03 -14.20 -2.21
CA GLU A 132 6.08 -14.67 -1.21
C GLU A 132 6.75 -14.58 0.15
N SER A 133 6.01 -14.17 1.18
CA SER A 133 6.54 -14.06 2.53
C SER A 133 5.45 -14.32 3.56
N SER A 134 5.62 -15.40 4.32
CA SER A 134 4.65 -15.85 5.31
C SER A 134 5.07 -15.52 6.74
N LEU A 135 4.08 -15.46 7.63
CA LEU A 135 4.30 -15.43 9.08
C LEU A 135 3.39 -16.44 9.76
N SER A 136 4.00 -17.50 10.30
CA SER A 136 3.28 -18.67 10.81
C SER A 136 2.33 -19.26 9.75
N SER A 137 1.28 -19.97 10.18
CA SER A 137 0.22 -20.46 9.31
C SER A 137 -0.90 -19.43 9.05
N ARG A 138 -0.73 -18.15 9.44
CA ARG A 138 -1.83 -17.18 9.55
C ARG A 138 -1.75 -16.00 8.60
N LEU A 139 -0.57 -15.70 8.06
CA LEU A 139 -0.36 -14.57 7.18
C LEU A 139 0.48 -14.99 5.97
N CYS A 140 0.07 -14.55 4.79
CA CYS A 140 0.91 -14.54 3.61
C CYS A 140 0.82 -13.19 2.91
N GLU A 141 1.98 -12.71 2.45
CA GLU A 141 2.11 -11.59 1.54
C GLU A 141 2.71 -12.11 0.25
N LEU A 142 2.07 -11.85 -0.89
CA LEU A 142 2.53 -12.28 -2.20
C LEU A 142 2.47 -11.11 -3.18
N GLY A 143 3.62 -10.73 -3.73
CA GLY A 143 3.73 -9.70 -4.75
C GLY A 143 4.12 -10.27 -6.11
N VAL A 144 3.55 -9.74 -7.20
CA VAL A 144 3.90 -10.09 -8.60
C VAL A 144 4.28 -8.83 -9.37
N GLN A 145 5.47 -8.85 -9.98
CA GLN A 145 6.09 -7.68 -10.62
C GLN A 145 5.73 -7.56 -12.11
N PHE A 146 5.51 -6.32 -12.54
CA PHE A 146 5.27 -5.91 -13.92
C PHE A 146 6.09 -4.66 -14.25
N GLY A 147 7.38 -4.85 -14.54
CA GLY A 147 8.31 -3.72 -14.72
C GLY A 147 8.42 -2.89 -13.45
N ASP A 148 7.97 -1.63 -13.53
CA ASP A 148 7.92 -0.70 -12.40
C ASP A 148 6.61 -0.79 -11.59
N ASP A 149 5.64 -1.58 -12.03
CA ASP A 149 4.38 -1.82 -11.32
C ASP A 149 4.43 -3.18 -10.59
N PHE A 150 3.58 -3.37 -9.59
CA PHE A 150 3.31 -4.70 -9.03
C PHE A 150 1.91 -4.79 -8.44
N VAL A 151 1.39 -6.01 -8.39
CA VAL A 151 0.20 -6.34 -7.60
C VAL A 151 0.61 -7.10 -6.35
N HIS A 152 -0.22 -6.99 -5.32
CA HIS A 152 0.06 -7.57 -4.02
C HIS A 152 -1.21 -8.14 -3.40
N TRP A 153 -1.10 -9.36 -2.90
CA TRP A 153 -2.12 -10.05 -2.12
C TRP A 153 -1.63 -10.26 -0.69
N SER A 154 -2.43 -9.77 0.28
CA SER A 154 -2.25 -10.00 1.71
C SER A 154 -3.39 -10.87 2.22
N ILE A 155 -3.06 -12.06 2.73
CA ILE A 155 -4.04 -13.01 3.27
C ILE A 155 -3.75 -13.22 4.74
N SER A 156 -4.63 -12.68 5.60
CA SER A 156 -4.47 -12.74 7.06
C SER A 156 -5.70 -13.37 7.70
N TYR A 157 -5.50 -14.48 8.41
CA TYR A 157 -6.54 -15.08 9.26
C TYR A 157 -6.60 -14.45 10.67
N GLY A 158 -5.75 -13.43 10.93
CA GLY A 158 -5.69 -12.78 12.23
C GLY A 158 -5.46 -13.77 13.37
N LYS A 159 -6.33 -13.74 14.38
CA LYS A 159 -6.32 -14.69 15.51
C LYS A 159 -7.27 -15.87 15.33
N THR A 160 -8.01 -15.94 14.23
CA THR A 160 -8.84 -17.09 13.89
C THR A 160 -7.97 -18.25 13.39
N ASP A 161 -8.39 -19.48 13.65
CA ASP A 161 -7.71 -20.63 13.09
C ASP A 161 -7.85 -20.63 11.56
N PRO A 162 -6.72 -20.72 10.82
CA PRO A 162 -6.74 -20.74 9.36
C PRO A 162 -7.61 -21.87 8.82
N THR A 163 -8.49 -21.53 7.88
CA THR A 163 -9.30 -22.50 7.11
C THR A 163 -8.50 -23.18 6.01
N ASP A 164 -7.43 -22.53 5.53
CA ASP A 164 -6.47 -23.04 4.54
C ASP A 164 -5.09 -22.36 4.75
N ASP A 165 -4.07 -22.79 4.01
CA ASP A 165 -2.78 -22.11 3.96
C ASP A 165 -2.95 -20.72 3.29
N PRO A 166 -2.58 -19.62 3.96
CA PRO A 166 -2.75 -18.28 3.42
C PRO A 166 -1.94 -18.04 2.13
N CYS A 167 -0.81 -18.74 1.93
CA CYS A 167 -0.02 -18.61 0.71
C CYS A 167 -0.60 -19.41 -0.46
N VAL A 168 -1.29 -20.52 -0.20
CA VAL A 168 -2.06 -21.22 -1.24
C VAL A 168 -3.20 -20.31 -1.74
N ALA A 169 -3.92 -19.67 -0.84
CA ALA A 169 -4.97 -18.70 -1.18
C ALA A 169 -4.40 -17.49 -1.95
N ALA A 170 -3.30 -16.90 -1.46
CA ALA A 170 -2.65 -15.76 -2.11
C ALA A 170 -2.18 -16.10 -3.53
N ARG A 171 -1.60 -17.29 -3.73
CA ARG A 171 -1.15 -17.77 -5.04
C ARG A 171 -2.30 -17.95 -6.01
N ARG A 172 -3.38 -18.60 -5.59
CA ARG A 172 -4.59 -18.77 -6.41
C ARG A 172 -5.14 -17.43 -6.88
N LEU A 173 -5.25 -16.47 -5.96
CA LEU A 173 -5.76 -15.13 -6.28
C LEU A 173 -4.81 -14.35 -7.18
N ALA A 174 -3.51 -14.44 -6.95
CA ALA A 174 -2.51 -13.85 -7.82
C ALA A 174 -2.58 -14.43 -9.24
N GLU A 175 -2.70 -15.75 -9.40
CA GLU A 175 -2.87 -16.39 -10.70
C GLU A 175 -4.09 -15.88 -11.47
N LEU A 176 -5.23 -15.72 -10.79
CA LEU A 176 -6.43 -15.12 -11.39
C LEU A 176 -6.19 -13.67 -11.82
N THR A 177 -5.56 -12.87 -10.95
CA THR A 177 -5.22 -11.48 -11.26
C THR A 177 -4.30 -11.39 -12.48
N VAL A 178 -3.19 -12.15 -12.50
CA VAL A 178 -2.22 -12.15 -13.60
C VAL A 178 -2.87 -12.58 -14.91
N ALA A 179 -3.70 -13.63 -14.88
CA ALA A 179 -4.38 -14.13 -16.09
C ALA A 179 -5.40 -13.14 -16.68
N ARG A 180 -5.81 -12.11 -15.91
CA ARG A 180 -6.85 -11.15 -16.28
C ARG A 180 -6.32 -9.72 -16.46
N GLY A 181 -5.02 -9.50 -16.25
CA GLY A 181 -4.35 -8.25 -16.60
C GLY A 181 -4.31 -8.05 -18.12
N GLN A 182 -4.54 -6.81 -18.58
CA GLN A 182 -4.58 -6.44 -20.00
C GLN A 182 -3.45 -5.50 -20.41
#